data_AF-A0A0R2R5Y8-F1
#
_entry.id   AF-A0A0R2R5Y8-F1
#
_cell.length_a   1.000
_cell.length_b   1.000
_cell.length_c   1.000
_cell.angle_alpha   90.00
_cell.angle_beta   90.00
_cell.angle_gamma   90.00
#
_symmetry.space_group_name_H-M   'P 1'
#
loop_
_entity.id
_entity.type
_entity.pdbx_description
1 polymer ?
#
loop_
_entity_poly.entity_id
_entity_poly.type
_entity_poly.pdbx_seq_one_letter_code
_entity_poly.pdbx_strand_id
1 'polypeptide(L)'
;MTYLFVMTKQTDQMSKSVSNTQTPVTTQDHLKCRWCRSPLPVSSGSGRPREFCSQACRQWDWVARQRASELALSEDELIITRTERDNLRDQIFVLRCAVQDVEQDLDPSIDPTTRDYKAALSWLLDAARPLVQDQS
;
A
#
# COMPACT_ATOMS: atom_id res chain seq x y z
N MET A 1 -28.17 -12.25 -2.93
CA MET A 1 -27.80 -10.84 -3.10
C MET A 1 -26.44 -10.80 -3.78
N THR A 2 -26.47 -10.59 -5.09
CA THR A 2 -25.31 -10.63 -5.98
C THR A 2 -24.71 -9.22 -6.01
N TYR A 3 -23.45 -9.06 -5.62
CA TYR A 3 -22.75 -7.79 -5.78
C TYR A 3 -21.91 -7.85 -7.06
N LEU A 4 -22.41 -7.18 -8.08
CA LEU A 4 -21.71 -6.86 -9.32
C LEU A 4 -20.89 -5.58 -9.06
N PHE A 5 -19.57 -5.67 -8.98
CA PHE A 5 -18.72 -4.49 -8.84
C PHE A 5 -18.33 -4.01 -10.24
N VAL A 6 -18.96 -2.92 -10.70
CA VAL A 6 -18.62 -2.23 -11.95
C VAL A 6 -17.84 -0.97 -11.58
N MET A 7 -16.60 -0.86 -12.04
CA MET A 7 -15.84 0.39 -11.97
C MET A 7 -16.20 1.28 -13.16
N THR A 8 -16.52 2.55 -12.89
CA THR A 8 -16.42 3.62 -13.89
C THR A 8 -15.62 4.79 -13.35
N LYS A 9 -14.79 5.34 -14.24
CA LYS A 9 -13.66 6.23 -14.01
C LYS A 9 -13.97 7.51 -13.22
N GLN A 10 -13.04 7.85 -12.34
CA GLN A 10 -13.01 9.12 -11.62
C GLN A 10 -12.47 10.21 -12.57
N THR A 11 -13.32 11.20 -12.86
CA THR A 11 -12.94 12.44 -13.53
C THR A 11 -12.16 13.33 -12.59
N ASP A 12 -11.04 13.81 -13.10
CA ASP A 12 -10.08 14.72 -12.49
C ASP A 12 -10.75 16.02 -12.03
N GLN A 13 -10.72 16.31 -10.72
CA GLN A 13 -11.14 17.61 -10.17
C GLN A 13 -9.94 18.31 -9.54
N MET A 14 -9.59 19.40 -10.22
CA MET A 14 -8.54 20.36 -9.95
C MET A 14 -8.70 21.00 -8.56
N SER A 15 -7.76 20.73 -7.65
CA SER A 15 -7.62 21.42 -6.37
C SER A 15 -6.40 22.37 -6.39
N LYS A 16 -6.63 23.60 -5.94
CA LYS A 16 -5.68 24.72 -5.93
C LYS A 16 -4.49 24.42 -5.01
N SER A 17 -3.29 24.65 -5.52
CA SER A 17 -2.02 24.44 -4.83
C SER A 17 -1.74 25.54 -3.79
N VAL A 18 -1.56 25.14 -2.53
CA VAL A 18 -0.80 25.91 -1.54
C VAL A 18 0.66 25.47 -1.67
N SER A 19 1.52 26.41 -2.04
CA SER A 19 2.94 26.18 -2.33
C SER A 19 3.70 25.83 -1.06
N ASN A 20 4.29 24.64 -1.01
CA ASN A 20 5.43 24.36 -0.15
C ASN A 20 6.47 23.58 -0.95
N THR A 21 7.73 23.98 -0.80
CA THR A 21 8.93 23.52 -1.49
C THR A 21 8.93 22.02 -1.79
N GLN A 22 8.51 21.66 -3.01
CA GLN A 22 8.67 20.31 -3.52
C GLN A 22 10.09 20.18 -4.05
N THR A 23 10.97 19.60 -3.24
CA THR A 23 12.13 18.89 -3.80
C THR A 23 11.57 17.82 -4.71
N PRO A 24 11.93 17.76 -6.01
CA PRO A 24 11.44 16.72 -6.89
C PRO A 24 12.00 15.39 -6.37
N VAL A 25 11.16 14.61 -5.68
CA VAL A 25 11.44 13.20 -5.46
C VAL A 25 11.33 12.57 -6.84
N THR A 26 12.47 12.44 -7.50
CA THR A 26 12.61 11.58 -8.67
C THR A 26 12.27 10.18 -8.18
N THR A 27 11.03 9.74 -8.37
CA THR A 27 10.64 8.36 -8.18
C THR A 27 11.44 7.57 -9.21
N GLN A 28 12.65 7.15 -8.85
CA GLN A 28 13.31 6.09 -9.58
C GLN A 28 12.33 4.92 -9.50
N ASP A 29 11.74 4.58 -10.65
CA ASP A 29 10.85 3.42 -10.78
C ASP A 29 11.71 2.17 -10.56
N HIS A 30 11.98 1.88 -9.29
CA HIS A 30 12.69 0.69 -8.89
C HIS A 30 11.77 -0.48 -9.23
N LEU A 31 12.15 -1.24 -10.26
CA LEU A 31 11.49 -2.49 -10.61
C LEU A 31 11.38 -3.35 -9.34
N LYS A 32 10.19 -3.88 -9.05
CA LYS A 32 9.94 -4.74 -7.89
C LYS A 32 9.95 -6.20 -8.32
N CYS A 33 10.45 -7.07 -7.45
CA CYS A 33 10.38 -8.52 -7.65
C CYS A 33 8.93 -8.94 -7.86
N ARG A 34 8.64 -9.77 -8.87
CA ARG A 34 7.27 -10.22 -9.17
C ARG A 34 6.66 -11.05 -8.05
N TRP A 35 7.48 -11.77 -7.29
CA TRP A 35 7.06 -12.61 -6.16
C TRP A 35 6.95 -11.80 -4.85
N CYS A 36 8.08 -11.40 -4.27
CA CYS A 36 8.13 -10.81 -2.92
C CYS A 36 8.00 -9.28 -2.88
N ARG A 37 7.86 -8.62 -4.04
CA ARG A 37 7.79 -7.15 -4.18
C ARG A 37 8.98 -6.36 -3.62
N SER A 38 10.02 -7.02 -3.13
CA SER A 38 11.28 -6.36 -2.74
C SER A 38 11.89 -5.63 -3.95
N PRO A 39 12.53 -4.47 -3.71
CA PRO A 39 13.17 -3.71 -4.78
C PRO A 39 14.25 -4.55 -5.46
N LEU A 40 14.27 -4.54 -6.79
CA LEU A 40 15.31 -5.22 -7.57
C LEU A 40 16.57 -4.35 -7.63
N PRO A 41 17.75 -4.97 -7.62
CA PRO A 41 19.00 -4.24 -7.82
C PRO A 41 18.95 -3.56 -9.19
N VAL A 42 19.35 -2.28 -9.22
CA VAL A 42 19.43 -1.51 -10.45
C VAL A 42 20.47 -2.19 -11.36
N SER A 43 20.02 -2.69 -12.51
CA SER A 43 20.93 -3.27 -13.50
C SER A 43 21.44 -2.15 -14.42
N SER A 44 22.68 -1.70 -14.21
CA SER A 44 23.37 -0.81 -15.15
C SER A 44 23.99 -1.62 -16.29
N GLY A 45 23.19 -1.98 -17.29
CA GLY A 45 23.67 -2.70 -18.47
C GLY A 45 22.57 -2.94 -19.50
N SER A 46 22.98 -3.21 -20.75
CA SER A 46 22.08 -3.67 -21.81
C SER A 46 21.69 -5.13 -21.55
N GLY A 47 20.41 -5.42 -21.36
CA GLY A 47 19.91 -6.77 -21.16
C GLY A 47 18.42 -6.80 -20.80
N ARG A 48 17.84 -8.00 -20.78
CA ARG A 48 16.45 -8.18 -20.31
C ARG A 48 16.38 -7.76 -18.83
N PRO A 49 15.45 -6.85 -18.46
CA PRO A 49 15.25 -6.47 -17.06
C PRO A 49 15.01 -7.70 -16.18
N ARG A 50 15.54 -7.67 -14.95
CA ARG A 50 15.26 -8.70 -13.96
C ARG A 50 13.79 -8.63 -13.54
N GLU A 51 13.17 -9.78 -13.36
CA GLU A 51 11.79 -9.91 -12.83
C GLU A 51 11.77 -10.43 -11.39
N PHE A 52 12.87 -11.04 -10.92
CA PHE A 52 12.97 -11.70 -9.62
C PHE A 52 14.26 -11.34 -8.90
N CYS A 53 14.20 -11.22 -7.57
CA CYS A 53 15.37 -10.93 -6.75
C CYS A 53 16.27 -12.17 -6.55
N SER A 54 15.71 -13.37 -6.64
CA SER A 54 16.41 -14.64 -6.42
C SER A 54 15.80 -15.81 -7.21
N GLN A 55 16.56 -16.91 -7.34
CA GLN A 55 16.06 -18.15 -7.96
C GLN A 55 14.93 -18.78 -7.13
N ALA A 56 14.97 -18.67 -5.79
CA ALA A 56 13.88 -19.10 -4.93
C ALA A 56 12.57 -18.36 -5.23
N CYS A 57 12.60 -17.03 -5.39
CA CYS A 57 11.43 -16.23 -5.77
C CYS A 57 10.86 -16.64 -7.13
N ARG A 58 11.71 -16.97 -8.11
CA ARG A 58 11.27 -17.48 -9.41
C ARG A 58 10.59 -18.85 -9.27
N GLN A 59 11.13 -19.73 -8.44
CA GLN A 59 10.56 -21.06 -8.19
C GLN A 59 9.19 -20.94 -7.53
N TRP A 60 9.06 -20.11 -6.50
CA TRP A 60 7.79 -19.91 -5.79
C TRP A 60 6.70 -19.26 -6.66
N ASP A 61 7.06 -18.29 -7.52
CA ASP A 61 6.13 -17.72 -8.50
C ASP A 61 5.58 -18.79 -9.46
N TRP A 62 6.44 -19.69 -9.94
CA TRP A 62 5.99 -20.82 -10.77
C TRP A 62 5.05 -21.76 -10.00
N VAL A 63 5.42 -22.16 -8.76
CA VAL A 63 4.58 -23.03 -7.93
C VAL A 63 3.22 -22.38 -7.65
N ALA A 64 3.19 -21.09 -7.36
CA ALA A 64 1.95 -20.36 -7.09
C ALA A 64 1.03 -20.33 -8.32
N ARG A 65 1.58 -20.04 -9.51
CA ARG A 65 0.82 -20.10 -10.78
C ARG A 65 0.28 -21.50 -11.07
N GLN A 66 1.08 -22.52 -10.83
CA GLN A 66 0.66 -23.91 -11.02
C GLN A 66 -0.51 -24.27 -10.09
N ARG A 67 -0.41 -23.93 -8.81
CA ARG A 67 -1.48 -24.16 -7.82
C ARG A 67 -2.74 -23.34 -8.15
N ALA A 68 -2.58 -22.09 -8.60
CA ALA A 68 -3.70 -21.27 -9.04
C ALA A 68 -4.43 -21.92 -10.23
N SER A 69 -3.69 -22.45 -11.20
CA SER A 69 -4.25 -23.20 -12.32
C SER A 69 -4.99 -24.47 -11.87
N GLU A 70 -4.47 -25.21 -10.89
CA GLU A 70 -5.12 -26.41 -10.34
C GLU A 70 -6.45 -26.06 -9.63
N LEU A 71 -6.51 -24.89 -9.02
CA LEU A 71 -7.70 -24.35 -8.36
C LEU A 71 -8.61 -23.55 -9.32
N ALA A 72 -8.28 -23.48 -10.61
CA ALA A 72 -8.96 -22.68 -11.63
C ALA A 72 -9.13 -21.20 -11.24
N LEU A 73 -8.15 -20.64 -10.53
CA LEU A 73 -8.08 -19.22 -10.18
C LEU A 73 -7.49 -18.42 -11.35
N SER A 74 -8.11 -17.30 -11.66
CA SER A 74 -7.54 -16.29 -12.56
C SER A 74 -6.38 -15.52 -11.91
N GLU A 75 -5.60 -14.79 -12.69
CA GLU A 75 -4.45 -14.02 -12.17
C GLU A 75 -4.87 -12.90 -11.19
N ASP A 76 -6.13 -12.47 -11.24
CA ASP A 76 -6.70 -11.42 -10.39
C ASP A 76 -7.44 -11.97 -9.16
N GLU A 77 -7.45 -13.30 -8.97
CA GLU A 77 -8.10 -13.96 -7.85
C GLU A 77 -7.08 -14.43 -6.81
N LEU A 78 -7.43 -14.26 -5.53
CA LEU A 78 -6.60 -14.66 -4.39
C LEU A 78 -7.48 -15.32 -3.33
N ILE A 79 -6.98 -16.42 -2.77
CA ILE A 79 -7.58 -17.06 -1.60
C ILE A 79 -6.86 -16.54 -0.35
N ILE A 80 -7.62 -15.91 0.54
CA ILE A 80 -7.19 -15.51 1.88
C ILE A 80 -8.16 -16.08 2.90
N THR A 81 -7.69 -16.32 4.13
CA THR A 81 -8.60 -16.74 5.19
C THR A 81 -9.55 -15.60 5.55
N ARG A 82 -10.73 -15.93 6.08
CA ARG A 82 -11.66 -14.93 6.59
C ARG A 82 -11.02 -14.10 7.71
N THR A 83 -10.27 -14.76 8.59
CA THR A 83 -9.57 -14.13 9.70
C THR A 83 -8.54 -13.11 9.22
N GLU A 84 -7.68 -13.44 8.26
CA GLU A 84 -6.70 -12.48 7.71
C GLU A 84 -7.39 -11.29 7.04
N ARG A 85 -8.45 -11.54 6.27
CA ARG A 85 -9.25 -10.47 5.65
C ARG A 85 -9.85 -9.53 6.70
N ASP A 86 -10.41 -10.09 7.77
CA ASP A 86 -11.08 -9.32 8.80
C ASP A 86 -10.06 -8.54 9.64
N ASN A 87 -8.92 -9.15 9.99
CA ASN A 87 -7.80 -8.46 10.64
C ASN A 87 -7.31 -7.26 9.82
N LEU A 88 -7.13 -7.42 8.50
CA LEU A 88 -6.72 -6.31 7.63
C LEU A 88 -7.77 -5.19 7.60
N ARG A 89 -9.06 -5.54 7.53
CA ARG A 89 -10.14 -4.56 7.55
C ARG A 89 -10.19 -3.80 8.87
N ASP A 90 -9.97 -4.47 9.99
CA ASP A 90 -9.95 -3.86 11.31
C ASP A 90 -8.75 -2.90 11.44
N GLN A 91 -7.55 -3.29 10.98
CA GLN A 91 -6.37 -2.42 10.96
C GLN A 91 -6.60 -1.17 10.08
N ILE A 92 -7.18 -1.32 8.89
CA ILE A 92 -7.52 -0.19 8.01
C ILE A 92 -8.57 0.71 8.66
N PHE A 93 -9.55 0.12 9.35
CA PHE A 93 -10.57 0.87 10.06
C PHE A 93 -9.95 1.73 11.17
N VAL A 94 -9.04 1.17 11.97
CA VAL A 94 -8.30 1.92 13.00
C VAL A 94 -7.51 3.07 12.39
N LEU A 95 -6.78 2.83 11.29
CA LEU A 95 -6.03 3.89 10.60
C LEU A 95 -6.96 5.01 10.09
N ARG A 96 -8.11 4.66 9.50
CA ARG A 96 -9.10 5.64 9.03
C ARG A 96 -9.62 6.50 10.18
N CYS A 97 -9.92 5.89 11.33
CA CYS A 97 -10.31 6.64 12.52
C CYS A 97 -9.18 7.55 13.01
N ALA A 98 -7.94 7.06 13.07
CA ALA A 98 -6.81 7.88 13.49
C ALA A 98 -6.58 9.09 12.57
N VAL A 99 -6.76 8.92 11.25
CA VAL A 99 -6.70 10.06 10.31
C VAL A 99 -7.79 11.07 10.61
N GLN A 100 -9.04 10.61 10.82
CA GLN A 100 -10.15 11.49 11.14
C GLN A 100 -9.93 12.25 12.47
N ASP A 101 -9.39 11.58 13.50
CA ASP A 101 -9.07 12.21 14.78
C ASP A 101 -8.02 13.31 14.59
N VAL A 102 -6.96 13.04 13.82
CA VAL A 102 -5.90 14.01 13.53
C VAL A 102 -6.44 15.22 12.76
N GLU A 103 -7.32 15.01 11.77
CA GLU A 103 -7.97 16.09 11.03
C GLU A 103 -8.79 17.01 11.94
N GLN A 104 -9.46 16.43 12.94
CA GLN A 104 -10.24 17.17 13.92
C GLN A 104 -9.37 17.88 14.95
N ASP A 105 -8.35 17.21 15.49
CA ASP A 105 -7.45 17.73 16.51
C ASP A 105 -6.57 18.87 15.99
N LEU A 106 -6.23 18.85 14.70
CA LEU A 106 -5.37 19.83 14.05
C LEU A 106 -6.15 20.83 13.18
N ASP A 107 -7.45 20.99 13.42
CA ASP A 107 -8.25 22.00 12.75
C ASP A 107 -7.65 23.41 12.99
N PRO A 108 -7.35 24.18 11.93
CA PRO A 108 -6.71 25.48 12.04
C PRO A 108 -7.55 26.53 12.79
N SER A 109 -8.86 26.29 12.97
CA SER A 109 -9.74 27.17 13.76
C SER A 109 -9.48 27.11 15.27
N ILE A 110 -8.74 26.10 15.75
CA ILE A 110 -8.53 25.84 17.18
C ILE A 110 -7.10 26.19 17.65
N ASP A 111 -6.27 26.78 16.78
CA ASP A 111 -4.85 27.12 17.00
C ASP A 111 -4.04 26.00 17.71
N PRO A 112 -3.81 24.85 17.04
CA PRO A 112 -3.22 23.67 17.67
C PRO A 112 -1.77 23.93 18.12
N THR A 113 -1.43 23.51 19.33
CA THR A 113 -0.08 23.70 19.86
C THR A 113 0.89 22.66 19.33
N THR A 114 2.20 22.91 19.41
CA THR A 114 3.25 21.94 19.06
C THR A 114 3.10 20.60 19.79
N ARG A 115 2.53 20.59 21.01
CA ARG A 115 2.25 19.37 21.76
C ARG A 115 1.17 18.53 21.08
N ASP A 116 0.14 19.18 20.57
CA ASP A 116 -1.01 18.53 19.93
C ASP A 116 -0.57 17.90 18.60
N TYR A 117 0.26 18.59 17.81
CA TYR A 117 0.92 18.01 16.63
C TYR A 117 1.75 16.75 16.95
N LYS A 118 2.51 16.76 18.05
CA LYS A 118 3.31 15.58 18.46
C LYS A 118 2.41 14.42 18.88
N ALA A 119 1.34 14.70 19.61
CA ALA A 119 0.38 13.69 20.04
C ALA A 119 -0.34 13.06 18.84
N ALA A 120 -0.88 13.90 17.94
CA ALA A 120 -1.52 13.49 16.70
C ALA A 120 -0.59 12.63 15.82
N LEU A 121 0.67 13.05 15.64
CA LEU A 121 1.64 12.28 14.87
C LEU A 121 1.96 10.93 15.53
N SER A 122 2.15 10.89 16.85
CA SER A 122 2.40 9.64 17.57
C SER A 122 1.23 8.67 17.41
N TRP A 123 0.01 9.17 17.58
CA TRP A 123 -1.22 8.39 17.41
C TRP A 123 -1.33 7.80 16.01
N LEU A 124 -1.12 8.63 14.98
CA LEU A 124 -1.16 8.19 13.59
C LEU A 124 -0.09 7.12 13.29
N LEU A 125 1.13 7.28 13.81
CA LEU A 125 2.21 6.32 13.62
C LEU A 125 1.93 4.99 14.32
N ASP A 126 1.31 5.01 15.49
CA ASP A 126 0.94 3.80 16.20
C ASP A 126 -0.20 3.05 15.48
N ALA A 127 -1.18 3.77 14.94
CA ALA A 127 -2.25 3.19 14.11
C ALA A 127 -1.73 2.61 12.78
N ALA A 128 -0.70 3.23 12.18
CA ALA A 128 -0.12 2.78 10.92
C ALA A 128 0.87 1.61 11.06
N ARG A 129 1.51 1.44 12.23
CA ARG A 129 2.59 0.46 12.44
C ARG A 129 2.19 -1.00 12.12
N PRO A 130 1.01 -1.51 12.50
CA PRO A 130 0.59 -2.87 12.15
C PRO A 130 0.59 -3.14 10.65
N LEU A 131 0.10 -2.17 9.85
CA LEU A 131 0.00 -2.30 8.39
C LEU A 131 1.36 -2.36 7.67
N VAL A 132 2.42 -1.84 8.30
CA VAL A 132 3.77 -1.85 7.75
C VAL A 132 4.53 -3.12 8.15
N GLN A 133 4.25 -3.65 9.34
CA GLN A 133 4.96 -4.81 9.90
C GLN A 133 4.39 -6.15 9.42
N ASP A 134 3.08 -6.25 9.16
CA ASP A 134 2.43 -7.48 8.65
C ASP A 134 2.75 -7.82 7.18
N GLN A 135 3.56 -7.01 6.49
CA GLN A 135 3.88 -7.18 5.06
C GLN A 135 5.07 -8.11 4.79
N SER A 136 5.51 -8.89 5.77
CA SER A 136 6.69 -9.78 5.68
C SER A 136 6.32 -11.24 5.46
#